data_AF-A0A915MM08-F1
#
_entry.id   AF-A0A915MM08-F1
#
_cell.length_a   1.000
_cell.length_b   1.000
_cell.length_c   1.000
_cell.angle_alpha   90.00
_cell.angle_beta   90.00
_cell.angle_gamma   90.00
#
_symmetry.space_group_name_H-M   'P 1'
#
loop_
_entity.id
_entity.type
_entity.pdbx_description
1 polymer ?
#
loop_
_entity_poly.entity_id
_entity_poly.type
_entity_poly.pdbx_seq_one_letter_code
_entity_poly.pdbx_strand_id
1 'polypeptide(L)' 'VELYKFVQPGDIILARVLGYGEAQTSYLLSIAEDQLGVIIGKGQNGQRLSSDPNDPSMMKALNSEYREMRKVAQLPDLNK' A
#
# COMPACT_ATOMS: atom_id res chain seq x y z
N VAL A 1 -7.09 6.31 -14.26
CA VAL A 1 -6.47 5.96 -12.95
C VAL A 1 -4.97 6.14 -13.08
N GLU A 2 -4.36 6.91 -12.20
CA GLU A 2 -2.92 7.17 -12.22
C GLU A 2 -2.23 6.28 -11.19
N LEU A 3 -1.70 5.14 -11.63
CA LEU A 3 -1.16 4.09 -10.75
C LEU A 3 -0.12 4.62 -9.75
N TYR A 4 0.69 5.59 -10.17
CA TYR A 4 1.71 6.21 -9.33
C TYR A 4 1.12 6.90 -8.09
N LYS A 5 -0.15 7.34 -8.11
CA LYS A 5 -0.81 7.91 -6.92
C LYS A 5 -1.16 6.85 -5.87
N PHE A 6 -1.21 5.57 -6.25
CA PHE A 6 -1.68 4.49 -5.39
C PHE A 6 -0.55 3.58 -4.91
N VAL A 7 0.54 3.48 -5.67
CA VAL A 7 1.70 2.65 -5.38
C VAL A 7 2.98 3.39 -5.80
N GLN A 8 3.97 3.38 -4.92
CA GLN A 8 5.28 4.00 -5.14
C GLN A 8 6.42 2.98 -5.00
N PRO A 9 7.58 3.22 -5.66
CA PRO A 9 8.76 2.38 -5.46
C PRO A 9 9.16 2.27 -3.99
N GLY A 10 9.36 1.04 -3.51
CA GLY A 10 9.73 0.76 -2.12
C GLY A 10 8.55 0.51 -1.17
N ASP A 11 7.31 0.63 -1.65
CA ASP A 11 6.13 0.21 -0.90
C ASP A 11 6.11 -1.31 -0.69
N ILE A 12 5.67 -1.73 0.50
CA ILE A 12 5.37 -3.13 0.81
C ILE A 12 3.86 -3.32 0.67
N ILE A 13 3.46 -4.28 -0.17
CA ILE A 13 2.08 -4.43 -0.65
C ILE A 13 1.57 -5.82 -0.30
N LEU A 14 0.39 -5.89 0.32
CA LEU A 14 -0.39 -7.11 0.45
C LEU A 14 -1.28 -7.27 -0.78
N ALA A 15 -1.12 -8.37 -1.51
CA ALA A 15 -1.83 -8.63 -2.77
C ALA A 15 -2.25 -10.08 -2.91
N ARG A 16 -3.24 -10.34 -3.76
CA ARG A 16 -3.68 -11.69 -4.14
C ARG A 16 -3.02 -12.12 -5.45
N VAL A 17 -2.50 -13.34 -5.48
CA VAL A 17 -2.02 -13.98 -6.72
C VAL A 17 -3.21 -14.44 -7.54
N LEU A 18 -3.33 -13.96 -8.78
CA LEU A 18 -4.35 -14.39 -9.74
C LEU A 18 -3.86 -15.54 -10.62
N GLY A 19 -2.55 -15.63 -10.84
CA GLY A 19 -1.92 -16.67 -11.65
C GLY A 19 -0.51 -16.30 -12.08
N TYR A 20 -0.01 -16.99 -13.10
CA TYR A 20 1.28 -16.71 -13.72
C TYR A 20 1.13 -15.63 -14.80
N GLY A 21 2.11 -14.74 -14.86
CA GLY A 21 2.27 -13.76 -15.93
C GLY A 21 3.09 -14.31 -17.10
N GLU A 22 3.69 -13.39 -17.85
CA GLU A 22 4.39 -13.69 -19.10
C GLU A 22 5.49 -14.75 -18.93
N ALA A 23 5.48 -15.75 -19.82
CA ALA A 23 6.42 -16.87 -19.85
C ALA A 23 6.61 -17.59 -18.49
N GLN A 24 5.63 -17.52 -17.58
CA GLN A 24 5.71 -18.07 -16.22
C GLN A 24 6.88 -17.53 -15.37
N THR A 25 7.46 -16.39 -15.78
CA THR A 25 8.57 -15.75 -15.04
C THR A 25 8.08 -14.73 -14.02
N SER A 26 6.79 -14.42 -14.01
CA SER A 26 6.16 -13.43 -13.14
C SER A 26 4.83 -13.94 -12.59
N TYR A 27 4.32 -13.26 -11.57
CA TYR A 27 2.97 -13.47 -11.04
C TYR A 27 2.07 -12.30 -11.44
N LEU A 28 0.83 -12.61 -11.80
CA LEU A 28 -0.22 -11.60 -11.92
C LEU A 28 -0.84 -11.38 -10.55
N LEU A 29 -0.80 -10.14 -10.05
CA LEU A 29 -1.26 -9.77 -8.73
C LEU A 29 -2.46 -8.83 -8.79
N SER A 30 -3.31 -8.83 -7.76
CA SER A 30 -4.40 -7.88 -7.58
C SER A 30 -4.47 -7.31 -6.17
N ILE A 31 -4.80 -6.02 -6.09
CA ILE A 31 -5.07 -5.26 -4.85
C ILE A 31 -6.46 -4.61 -4.87
N ALA A 32 -7.38 -5.17 -5.65
CA ALA A 32 -8.70 -4.59 -5.89
C ALA A 32 -9.60 -4.56 -4.64
N GLU A 33 -9.36 -5.45 -3.68
CA GLU A 33 -10.13 -5.53 -2.43
C GLU A 33 -9.69 -4.48 -1.42
N ASP A 34 -10.59 -4.11 -0.51
CA ASP A 34 -10.32 -3.11 0.53
C ASP A 34 -9.20 -3.55 1.48
N GLN A 35 -9.13 -4.85 1.80
CA GLN A 35 -8.11 -5.39 2.71
C GLN A 35 -6.73 -5.55 2.04
N LEU A 36 -6.62 -5.32 0.73
CA LEU A 36 -5.38 -5.45 -0.05
C LEU A 36 -4.86 -4.07 -0.47
N GLY A 37 -3.54 -3.93 -0.56
CA GLY A 37 -2.91 -2.65 -0.85
C GLY A 37 -1.59 -2.46 -0.10
N VAL A 38 -1.13 -1.22 -0.07
CA VAL A 38 0.09 -0.82 0.64
C VAL A 38 -0.13 -0.93 2.15
N ILE A 39 0.77 -1.65 2.81
CA ILE A 39 0.79 -1.81 4.28
C ILE A 39 1.91 -0.99 4.93
N ILE A 40 3.01 -0.78 4.20
CA ILE A 40 4.13 0.05 4.64
C ILE A 40 4.60 0.84 3.42
N GLY A 41 4.67 2.16 3.57
CA GLY A 41 5.14 3.05 2.51
C GLY A 41 6.53 3.60 2.83
N LYS A 42 7.25 4.01 1.77
CA LYS A 42 8.46 4.83 1.90
C LYS A 42 8.15 6.23 1.39
N GLY A 43 8.28 7.22 2.28
CA GLY A 43 8.07 8.62 1.93
C GLY A 43 9.22 9.18 1.11
N GLN A 44 9.02 10.36 0.52
CA GLN A 44 10.00 10.99 -0.38
C GLN A 44 11.40 11.19 0.25
N ASN A 45 11.48 11.41 1.57
CA ASN A 45 12.74 11.58 2.28
C ASN A 45 13.26 10.26 2.91
N GLY A 46 12.69 9.12 2.50
CA GLY A 46 13.04 7.79 2.98
C GLY A 46 12.44 7.39 4.32
N GLN A 47 11.62 8.24 4.94
CA GLN A 47 10.90 7.93 6.16
C GLN A 47 9.85 6.84 5.94
N ARG A 48 9.62 6.01 6.96
CA ARG A 48 8.55 5.00 6.93
C ARG A 48 7.19 5.67 7.10
N LEU A 49 6.24 5.29 6.25
CA LEU A 49 4.84 5.67 6.36
C LEU A 49 3.99 4.46 6.78
N SER A 50 2.98 4.70 7.61
CA SER A 50 1.95 3.74 7.99
C SER A 50 0.56 4.25 7.59
N SER A 51 -0.48 3.44 7.69
CA SER A 51 -1.86 3.91 7.45
C SER A 51 -2.18 5.13 8.33
N ASP A 52 -2.86 6.12 7.74
CA ASP A 52 -3.39 7.24 8.50
C ASP A 52 -4.67 6.80 9.23
N PRO A 53 -4.75 6.93 10.57
CA PRO A 53 -5.94 6.55 11.33
C PRO A 53 -7.20 7.34 10.94
N ASN A 54 -7.05 8.53 10.35
CA ASN A 54 -8.17 9.42 10.04
C ASN A 54 -8.62 9.34 8.57
N ASP A 55 -7.76 8.84 7.69
CA ASP A 55 -8.01 8.79 6.25
C ASP A 55 -7.43 7.50 5.64
N PRO A 56 -8.27 6.49 5.34
CA PRO A 56 -7.82 5.21 4.81
C PRO A 56 -7.28 5.30 3.37
N SER A 57 -7.31 6.46 2.71
CA SER A 57 -6.67 6.68 1.42
C SER A 57 -5.25 7.24 1.53
N MET A 58 -4.81 7.55 2.75
CA MET A 58 -3.54 8.23 3.03
C MET A 58 -2.62 7.36 3.89
N MET A 59 -1.32 7.46 3.61
CA MET A 59 -0.27 7.02 4.53
C MET A 59 0.37 8.22 5.21
N LYS A 60 0.62 8.11 6.51
CA LYS A 60 1.18 9.16 7.35
C LYS A 60 2.52 8.74 7.93
N ALA A 61 3.44 9.69 8.05
CA ALA A 61 4.68 9.49 8.80
C ALA A 61 4.39 9.51 10.31
N LEU A 62 4.98 8.59 11.07
CA LEU A 62 4.67 8.42 12.51
C LEU A 62 4.84 9.70 13.35
N ASN A 63 5.81 10.56 12.98
CA ASN A 63 6.22 11.71 13.79
C ASN A 63 6.03 13.05 13.06
N SER A 64 5.15 13.13 12.05
CA SER A 64 4.88 14.40 11.37
C SER A 64 3.49 14.43 10.73
N GLU A 65 3.06 15.62 10.31
CA GLU A 65 1.83 15.79 9.51
C GLU A 65 2.01 15.45 8.04
N TYR A 66 3.18 14.93 7.65
CA TYR A 66 3.43 14.51 6.28
C TYR A 66 2.59 13.29 5.93
N ARG A 67 1.83 13.42 4.84
CA ARG A 67 0.94 12.39 4.34
C ARG A 67 1.07 12.26 2.84
N GLU A 68 0.89 11.05 2.34
CA GLU A 68 0.86 10.78 0.91
C GLU A 68 -0.28 9.82 0.57
N MET A 69 -0.91 10.01 -0.58
CA MET A 69 -1.95 9.11 -1.07
C MET A 69 -1.35 7.76 -1.46
N ARG A 70 -2.05 6.66 -1.12
CA ARG A 70 -1.78 5.29 -1.58
C ARG A 70 -3.08 4.48 -1.63
N LYS A 71 -3.08 3.33 -2.29
CA LYS A 71 -4.12 2.30 -2.06
C LYS A 71 -3.77 1.58 -0.76
N VAL A 72 -4.19 2.11 0.38
CA VAL A 72 -3.88 1.52 1.70
C VAL A 72 -4.72 0.26 1.91
N ALA A 73 -4.10 -0.78 2.48
CA ALA A 73 -4.81 -1.99 2.88
C ALA A 73 -5.59 -1.73 4.19
N GLN A 74 -6.89 -2.00 4.19
CA GLN A 74 -7.75 -1.89 5.38
C GLN A 74 -7.64 -3.19 6.19
N LEU A 75 -6.67 -3.23 7.10
CA LEU A 75 -6.44 -4.39 7.95
C LEU A 75 -7.33 -4.34 9.20
N PRO A 76 -7.87 -5.49 9.64
CA PRO A 76 -8.56 -5.55 10.93
C PRO A 76 -7.58 -5.25 12.07
N ASP A 77 -8.06 -4.53 13.08
CA ASP A 77 -7.30 -4.34 14.32
C ASP A 77 -7.31 -5.64 15.11
N LEU A 78 -6.17 -6.35 15.08
CA LEU A 78 -5.99 -7.64 15.74
C LEU A 78 -5.65 -7.50 17.24
N ASN A 79 -5.49 -6.28 17.75
CA ASN A 79 -5.13 -6.01 19.15
C ASN A 79 -6.33 -5.58 20.02
N LYS A 80 -7.56 -5.76 19.52
CA LYS A 80 -8.80 -5.54 20.30
C LYS A 80 -9.26 -6.78 21.04
#